data_AF-A0A844AKZ9-F1
#
_entry.id   AF-A0A844AKZ9-F1
#
_cell.length_a   1.000
_cell.length_b   1.000
_cell.length_c   1.000
_cell.angle_alpha   90.00
_cell.angle_beta   90.00
_cell.angle_gamma   90.00
#
_symmetry.space_group_name_H-M   'P 1'
#
loop_
_entity.id
_entity.type
_entity.pdbx_description
1 polymer ?
#
loop_
_entity_poly.entity_id
_entity_poly.type
_entity_poly.pdbx_seq_one_letter_code
_entity_poly.pdbx_strand_id
1 'polypeptide(L)' 'MTLSQLEDWYVLGGKCAACTHKGFVDRWELARRVGKHAVIAALMPRLRCTACGNKGDNTWVTGRIKR' A
#
# COMPACT_ATOMS: atom_id res chain seq x y z
N MET A 1 -7.12 -0.15 10.42
CA MET A 1 -7.06 -1.35 9.57
C MET A 1 -5.63 -1.84 9.48
N THR A 2 -5.38 -3.08 9.89
CA THR A 2 -4.08 -3.77 9.76
C THR A 2 -3.99 -4.54 8.45
N LEU A 3 -2.79 -5.02 8.12
CA LEU A 3 -2.59 -5.88 6.93
C LEU A 3 -3.37 -7.20 7.02
N SER A 4 -3.50 -7.78 8.21
CA SER A 4 -4.27 -9.01 8.42
C SER A 4 -5.79 -8.83 8.32
N GLN A 5 -6.29 -7.60 8.51
CA GLN A 5 -7.71 -7.28 8.40
C GLN A 5 -8.15 -7.02 6.96
N LEU A 6 -7.20 -6.94 6.02
CA LEU A 6 -7.49 -6.75 4.62
C LEU A 6 -7.95 -8.09 4.03
N GLU A 7 -9.24 -8.20 3.71
CA GLU A 7 -9.82 -9.43 3.15
C GLU A 7 -9.22 -9.80 1.79
N ASP A 8 -9.23 -11.09 1.44
CA ASP A 8 -8.54 -11.65 0.27
C ASP A 8 -8.95 -11.02 -1.08
N TRP A 9 -10.16 -10.51 -1.19
CA TRP A 9 -10.63 -9.84 -2.40
C TRP A 9 -10.14 -8.39 -2.55
N TYR A 10 -9.45 -7.84 -1.55
CA TYR A 10 -8.88 -6.50 -1.62
C TYR A 10 -7.41 -6.52 -2.05
N VAL A 11 -7.11 -5.72 -3.06
CA VAL A 11 -5.75 -5.42 -3.49
C VAL A 11 -5.28 -4.16 -2.80
N LEU A 12 -4.07 -4.20 -2.22
CA LEU A 12 -3.40 -3.02 -1.69
C LEU A 12 -2.53 -2.39 -2.78
N GLY A 13 -2.54 -1.07 -2.86
CA GLY A 13 -1.68 -0.32 -3.75
C GLY A 13 -1.30 1.03 -3.15
N GLY A 14 -0.36 1.71 -3.79
CA GLY A 14 0.02 3.08 -3.47
C GLY A 14 -0.27 4.02 -4.63
N LYS A 15 -0.69 5.25 -4.33
CA LYS A 15 -0.79 6.37 -5.28
C LYS A 15 0.21 7.45 -4.91
N CYS A 16 1.00 7.87 -5.89
CA CYS A 16 1.93 8.97 -5.72
C CYS A 16 1.21 10.33 -5.77
N ALA A 17 1.48 11.24 -4.83
CA ALA A 17 0.96 12.61 -4.89
C ALA A 17 1.62 13.45 -6.01
N ALA A 18 2.91 13.22 -6.28
CA ALA A 18 3.67 14.03 -7.24
C ALA A 18 3.40 13.66 -8.72
N CYS A 19 3.43 12.37 -9.07
CA CYS A 19 3.28 11.92 -10.46
C CYS A 19 1.98 11.15 -10.72
N THR A 20 1.09 11.03 -9.72
CA THR A 20 -0.18 10.28 -9.77
C THR A 20 -0.07 8.78 -10.08
N HIS A 21 1.15 8.25 -10.24
CA HIS A 21 1.43 6.85 -10.49
C HIS A 21 0.79 5.95 -9.43
N LYS A 22 0.10 4.91 -9.88
CA LYS A 22 -0.51 3.88 -9.03
C LYS A 22 0.25 2.58 -9.21
N GLY A 23 0.66 1.96 -8.11
CA GLY A 23 1.35 0.68 -8.11
C GLY A 23 0.69 -0.31 -7.16
N PHE A 24 0.71 -1.58 -7.53
CA PHE A 24 0.31 -2.66 -6.64
C PHE A 24 1.36 -2.86 -5.54
N VAL A 25 0.89 -3.16 -4.34
CA VAL A 25 1.73 -3.52 -3.20
C VAL A 25 1.27 -4.88 -2.72
N ASP A 26 2.16 -5.87 -2.81
CA ASP A 26 1.88 -7.20 -2.29
C ASP A 26 1.74 -7.12 -0.76
N ARG A 27 0.51 -7.32 -0.29
CA ARG A 27 0.17 -7.25 1.14
C ARG A 27 0.86 -8.34 1.95
N TRP A 28 1.10 -9.52 1.36
CA TRP A 28 1.70 -10.67 2.04
C TRP A 28 3.20 -10.46 2.21
N GLU A 29 3.87 -9.95 1.18
CA GLU A 29 5.25 -9.50 1.28
C GLU A 29 5.40 -8.35 2.28
N LEU A 30 4.51 -7.36 2.23
CA LEU A 30 4.51 -6.26 3.19
C LEU A 30 4.31 -6.78 4.62
N ALA A 31 3.35 -7.67 4.85
CA ALA A 31 3.09 -8.27 6.15
C ALA A 31 4.28 -9.10 6.68
N ARG A 32 5.02 -9.79 5.81
CA ARG A 32 6.27 -10.48 6.17
C ARG A 32 7.35 -9.51 6.63
N ARG A 33 7.41 -8.31 6.04
CA ARG A 33 8.43 -7.30 6.36
C ARG A 33 8.13 -6.47 7.60
N VAL A 34 6.89 -6.06 7.80
CA VAL A 34 6.50 -5.13 8.88
C VAL A 34 5.62 -5.76 9.96
N GLY A 35 5.24 -7.02 9.79
CA GLY A 35 4.31 -7.73 10.66
C GLY A 35 2.86 -7.60 10.21
N LYS A 36 2.10 -8.69 10.30
CA LYS A 36 0.67 -8.77 9.89
C LYS A 36 -0.26 -7.83 10.67
N HIS A 37 0.13 -7.44 11.88
CA HIS A 37 -0.63 -6.53 12.75
C HIS A 37 -0.27 -5.05 12.55
N ALA A 38 0.65 -4.73 11.62
CA ALA A 38 0.97 -3.34 11.31
C ALA A 38 -0.25 -2.61 10.75
N VAL A 39 -0.49 -1.40 11.25
CA VAL A 39 -1.56 -0.51 10.76
C VAL A 39 -1.13 0.09 9.43
N ILE A 40 -1.93 -0.09 8.38
CA ILE A 40 -1.60 0.36 7.01
C ILE A 40 -1.30 1.87 6.97
N ALA A 41 -2.13 2.67 7.65
CA ALA A 41 -1.94 4.12 7.73
C ALA A 41 -0.60 4.52 8.36
N ALA A 42 -0.11 3.78 9.36
CA ALA A 42 1.19 4.04 9.98
C ALA A 42 2.39 3.77 9.03
N LEU A 43 2.15 3.06 7.94
CA LEU A 43 3.16 2.79 6.91
C LEU A 43 3.19 3.87 5.81
N MET A 44 2.29 4.85 5.83
CA MET A 44 2.25 5.94 4.82
C MET A 44 3.58 6.69 4.68
N PRO A 45 4.30 7.08 5.75
CA PRO A 45 5.59 7.77 5.63
C PRO A 45 6.69 6.92 4.96
N ARG A 46 6.47 5.59 4.83
CA ARG A 46 7.40 4.65 4.20
C ARG A 46 7.09 4.44 2.72
N LEU A 47 6.00 5.00 2.19
CA LEU A 47 5.65 4.87 0.78
C LEU A 47 6.64 5.64 -0.08
N ARG A 48 7.29 4.93 -1.00
CA ARG A 48 8.15 5.50 -2.03
C ARG A 48 7.59 5.17 -3.40
N CYS A 49 7.40 6.19 -4.23
CA CYS A 49 7.05 6.00 -5.63
C CYS A 49 8.23 5.38 -6.39
N THR A 50 8.00 4.27 -7.09
CA THR A 50 9.01 3.61 -7.91
C THR A 50 9.22 4.28 -9.27
N ALA A 51 8.26 5.09 -9.74
CA ALA A 51 8.35 5.81 -11.01
C ALA A 51 9.14 7.13 -10.90
N CYS A 52 8.86 7.95 -9.89
CA CYS A 52 9.51 9.26 -9.72
C CYS A 52 10.36 9.41 -8.45
N GLY A 53 10.40 8.39 -7.58
CA GLY A 53 11.18 8.43 -6.34
C GLY A 53 10.56 9.21 -5.18
N ASN A 54 9.41 9.87 -5.37
CA ASN A 54 8.76 10.68 -4.32
C ASN A 54 8.48 9.87 -3.04
N LYS A 55 8.78 10.47 -1.88
CA LYS A 55 8.57 9.90 -0.54
C LYS A 55 7.54 10.66 0.31
N GLY A 56 7.10 11.84 -0.14
CA GLY A 56 6.14 12.69 0.59
C GLY A 56 4.71 12.52 0.09
N ASP A 57 3.73 12.60 1.00
CA ASP A 57 2.29 12.68 0.69
C ASP A 57 1.72 11.57 -0.20
N ASN A 58 2.43 10.45 -0.33
CA ASN A 58 1.92 9.28 -1.02
C ASN A 58 0.78 8.64 -0.20
N THR A 59 -0.23 8.12 -0.89
CA THR A 59 -1.45 7.60 -0.24
C THR A 59 -1.64 6.12 -0.56
N TRP A 60 -2.21 5.38 0.40
CA TRP A 60 -2.67 4.02 0.15
C TRP A 60 -3.96 4.04 -0.65
N VAL A 61 -4.10 3.09 -1.57
CA VAL A 61 -5.33 2.82 -2.30
C VAL A 61 -5.67 1.35 -2.19
N THR A 62 -6.97 1.05 -2.12
CA THR A 62 -7.47 -0.32 -2.15
C THR A 62 -8.32 -0.53 -3.38
N GLY A 63 -8.09 -1.62 -4.11
CA GLY A 63 -8.96 -2.09 -5.19
C GLY A 63 -9.69 -3.35 -4.78
N ARG A 64 -10.81 -3.66 -5.45
CA ARG A 64 -11.44 -4.99 -5.35
C ARG A 64 -11.08 -5.77 -6.61
N ILE A 65 -10.67 -7.03 -6.44
CA ILE A 65 -10.57 -7.95 -7.58
C ILE A 65 -12.02 -8.28 -7.98
N LYS A 66 -12.42 -7.93 -9.21
CA LYS A 66 -13.65 -8.49 -9.78
C LYS A 66 -13.37 -9.96 -10.06
N ARG A 67 -14.01 -10.84 -9.29
CA ARG A 67 -13.99 -12.28 -9.53
C ARG A 67 -14.74 -12.62 -10.81
#